data_AF-A0A319DVX0-F1
#
_entry.id   AF-A0A319DVX0-F1
#
_cell.length_a   1.000
_cell.length_b   1.000
_cell.length_c   1.000
_cell.angle_alpha   90.00
_cell.angle_beta   90.00
_cell.angle_gamma   90.00
#
_symmetry.space_group_name_H-M   'P 1'
#
loop_
_entity.id
_entity.type
_entity.pdbx_description
1 polymer ?
#
loop_
_entity_poly.entity_id
_entity_poly.type
_entity_poly.pdbx_seq_one_letter_code
_entity_poly.pdbx_strand_id
1 'polypeptide(L)'
;MVAAGARCRYERRKALMLFRIAKAIFHERQHQQEAAAMNNNTIWDHLSPGAKDRNHSTQRTSCLLVLIVFVTWQETPEILGEALSLQSRLVQLVRESGLEEDAAGSEPLDWRAWIEAESARRVKLFAFCFLNVQSIAYNTPPILLSYEIKLQLPCLCQEWIAVNETEWVSVRQRMPKQKLFQDAMATLMRRSGDASCIEPTPSPVANYILLHGLLYIVGAAKPSNTQRRYRYHNGTERCIGVSALTLTHGALWIETRYKIYWLVLIVFFSKAALHGWTSGWQRAPESSLDPLNPNGPIPFTSTAFLGLAYCRIHVDLGPYRNLNTRDPQKIASVLSSSPDVPRSRSLLPALLHATHALSIPVKLGVDYVAQSQAFVWSIQHVLCAVEFAIVLNKWLYSVSQSHSTNPLNGMN
;
A
#
# COMPACT_ATOMS: atom_id res chain seq x y z
N MET A 1 18.41 -6.97 7.74
CA MET A 1 17.80 -8.30 7.94
C MET A 1 17.98 -8.85 9.34
N VAL A 2 19.19 -8.94 9.90
CA VAL A 2 19.42 -9.52 11.26
C VAL A 2 18.59 -8.83 12.36
N ALA A 3 18.45 -7.49 12.33
CA ALA A 3 17.60 -6.75 13.27
C ALA A 3 16.13 -7.21 13.23
N ALA A 4 15.57 -7.42 12.04
CA ALA A 4 14.20 -7.92 11.87
C ALA A 4 14.07 -9.37 12.38
N GLY A 5 15.06 -10.23 12.09
CA GLY A 5 15.10 -11.60 12.60
C GLY A 5 15.18 -11.68 14.14
N ALA A 6 16.00 -10.85 14.76
CA ALA A 6 16.08 -10.73 16.22
C ALA A 6 14.73 -10.29 16.82
N ARG A 7 14.02 -9.37 16.15
CA ARG A 7 12.66 -8.97 16.55
C ARG A 7 11.65 -10.11 16.45
N CYS A 8 11.70 -10.92 15.37
CA CYS A 8 10.84 -12.10 15.24
C CYS A 8 11.10 -13.16 16.31
N ARG A 9 12.27 -13.13 16.95
CA ARG A 9 12.63 -13.98 18.11
C ARG A 9 12.42 -13.29 19.47
N TYR A 10 11.69 -12.17 19.49
CA TYR A 10 11.41 -11.38 20.70
C TYR A 10 12.67 -10.77 21.37
N GLU A 11 13.82 -10.73 20.71
CA GLU A 11 15.06 -10.13 21.23
C GLU A 11 15.08 -8.60 21.00
N ARG A 12 14.14 -7.87 21.62
CA ARG A 12 13.87 -6.45 21.34
C ARG A 12 15.11 -5.54 21.46
N ARG A 13 15.91 -5.72 22.52
CA ARG A 13 17.12 -4.91 22.77
C ARG A 13 18.19 -5.12 21.69
N LYS A 14 18.44 -6.38 21.31
CA LYS A 14 19.41 -6.74 20.26
C LYS A 14 18.91 -6.25 18.90
N ALA A 15 17.62 -6.42 18.61
CA ALA A 15 17.00 -5.91 17.39
C ALA A 15 17.21 -4.40 17.23
N LEU A 16 16.99 -3.62 18.29
CA LEU A 16 17.20 -2.17 18.28
C LEU A 16 18.68 -1.79 18.12
N MET A 17 19.59 -2.49 18.79
CA MET A 17 21.04 -2.28 18.64
C MET A 17 21.47 -2.52 17.19
N LEU A 18 21.07 -3.65 16.60
CA LEU A 18 21.39 -4.00 15.22
C LEU A 18 20.78 -3.00 14.23
N PHE A 19 19.57 -2.51 14.49
CA PHE A 19 18.96 -1.44 13.70
C PHE A 19 19.79 -0.15 13.74
N ARG A 20 20.23 0.30 14.92
CA ARG A 20 21.06 1.50 15.06
C ARG A 20 22.38 1.38 14.31
N ILE A 21 23.03 0.22 14.38
CA ILE A 21 24.26 -0.07 13.63
C ILE A 21 23.98 -0.01 12.11
N ALA A 22 22.93 -0.69 11.64
CA ALA A 22 22.58 -0.70 10.22
C ALA A 22 22.24 0.71 9.70
N LYS A 23 21.54 1.51 10.50
CA LYS A 23 21.24 2.92 10.20
C LYS A 23 22.51 3.77 10.10
N ALA A 24 23.44 3.62 11.05
CA ALA A 24 24.72 4.34 11.03
C ALA A 24 25.55 3.98 9.78
N ILE A 25 25.64 2.70 9.43
CA ILE A 25 26.33 2.25 8.21
C ILE A 25 25.65 2.82 6.95
N PHE A 26 24.32 2.86 6.91
CA PHE A 26 23.58 3.44 5.80
C PHE A 26 23.92 4.92 5.61
N HIS A 27 23.90 5.72 6.69
CA HIS A 27 24.24 7.14 6.63
C HIS A 27 25.70 7.38 6.27
N GLU A 28 26.63 6.59 6.81
CA GLU A 28 28.06 6.71 6.48
C GLU A 28 28.31 6.44 4.99
N ARG A 29 27.72 5.38 4.44
CA ARG A 29 27.83 5.08 3.01
C ARG A 29 27.22 6.18 2.14
N GLN A 30 26.13 6.78 2.59
CA GLN A 30 25.53 7.91 1.90
C GLN A 30 26.46 9.13 1.91
N HIS A 31 27.03 9.47 3.07
CA HIS A 31 27.97 10.59 3.20
C HIS A 31 29.21 10.40 2.33
N GLN A 32 29.78 9.21 2.30
CA GLN A 32 30.92 8.89 1.44
C GLN A 32 30.60 9.06 -0.06
N GLN A 33 29.39 8.70 -0.48
CA GLN A 33 28.96 8.90 -1.87
C GLN A 33 28.75 10.37 -2.21
N GLU A 34 28.17 11.15 -1.31
CA GLU A 34 27.99 12.60 -1.47
C GLU A 34 29.35 13.31 -1.53
N ALA A 35 30.30 12.94 -0.66
CA ALA A 35 31.67 13.46 -0.68
C ALA A 35 32.42 13.08 -1.97
N ALA A 36 32.27 11.84 -2.45
CA ALA A 36 32.86 11.41 -3.72
C ALA A 36 32.27 12.17 -4.91
N ALA A 37 30.97 12.44 -4.92
CA ALA A 37 30.32 13.23 -5.96
C ALA A 37 30.80 14.69 -5.96
N MET A 38 31.00 15.30 -4.79
CA MET A 38 31.54 16.67 -4.67
C MET A 38 33.01 16.76 -5.13
N ASN A 39 33.80 15.69 -4.92
CA ASN A 39 35.19 15.65 -5.33
C ASN A 39 35.36 15.40 -6.84
N ASN A 40 34.42 14.68 -7.48
CA ASN A 40 34.45 14.33 -8.90
C ASN A 40 33.85 15.41 -9.83
N ASN A 41 33.87 16.68 -9.43
CA ASN A 41 33.24 17.80 -10.16
C ASN A 41 33.89 18.16 -11.53
N THR A 42 34.56 17.23 -12.20
CA THR A 42 34.95 17.35 -13.61
C THR A 42 33.96 16.63 -14.53
N ILE A 43 33.11 17.43 -15.18
CA ILE A 43 32.81 17.37 -16.63
C ILE A 43 32.00 16.14 -17.13
N TRP A 44 30.69 16.36 -17.28
CA TRP A 44 29.80 15.79 -18.32
C TRP A 44 29.70 14.27 -18.53
N ASP A 45 29.24 13.51 -17.55
CA ASP A 45 28.58 12.21 -17.81
C ASP A 45 27.08 12.29 -17.48
N HIS A 46 26.33 12.98 -18.34
CA HIS A 46 24.86 12.84 -18.44
C HIS A 46 24.46 11.63 -19.31
N LEU A 47 25.39 10.71 -19.57
CA LEU A 47 25.08 9.42 -20.18
C LEU A 47 24.41 8.54 -19.11
N SER A 48 23.26 7.98 -19.47
CA SER A 48 22.38 7.16 -18.62
C SER A 48 23.13 6.37 -17.54
N PRO A 49 22.68 6.42 -16.26
CA PRO A 49 23.39 5.78 -15.15
C PRO A 49 23.71 4.33 -15.49
N GLY A 50 24.98 3.95 -15.38
CA GLY A 50 25.47 2.63 -15.78
C GLY A 50 24.78 1.51 -15.00
N ALA A 51 24.92 0.26 -15.46
CA ALA A 51 24.32 -0.89 -14.77
C ALA A 51 24.74 -0.99 -13.29
N LYS A 52 26.01 -0.66 -12.99
CA LYS A 52 26.52 -0.59 -11.60
C LYS A 52 25.78 0.44 -10.75
N ASP A 53 25.52 1.63 -11.27
CA ASP A 53 24.82 2.69 -10.53
C ASP A 53 23.37 2.31 -10.22
N ARG A 54 22.69 1.66 -11.17
CA ARG A 54 21.32 1.16 -10.99
C ARG A 54 21.23 0.08 -9.91
N ASN A 55 22.18 -0.86 -9.89
CA ASN A 55 22.23 -1.90 -8.86
C ASN A 55 22.52 -1.30 -7.47
N HIS A 56 23.49 -0.39 -7.36
CA HIS A 56 23.76 0.33 -6.11
C HIS A 56 22.56 1.14 -5.62
N SER A 57 21.85 1.84 -6.51
CA SER A 57 20.62 2.57 -6.18
C SER A 57 19.52 1.64 -5.65
N THR A 58 19.31 0.49 -6.31
CA THR A 58 18.33 -0.51 -5.89
C THR A 58 18.65 -1.08 -4.50
N GLN A 59 19.92 -1.39 -4.22
CA GLN A 59 20.36 -1.87 -2.91
C GLN A 59 20.17 -0.83 -1.81
N ARG A 60 20.48 0.45 -2.09
CA ARG A 60 20.26 1.57 -1.16
C ARG A 60 18.78 1.73 -0.82
N THR A 61 17.92 1.77 -1.83
CA THR A 61 16.46 1.88 -1.66
C THR A 61 15.92 0.68 -0.89
N SER A 62 16.37 -0.53 -1.20
CA SER A 62 15.99 -1.77 -0.49
C SER A 62 16.41 -1.73 0.98
N CYS A 63 17.65 -1.32 1.25
CA CYS A 63 18.17 -1.20 2.62
C CYS A 63 17.35 -0.20 3.43
N LEU A 64 17.11 0.99 2.87
CA LEU A 64 16.32 2.02 3.53
C LEU A 64 14.87 1.58 3.73
N LEU A 65 14.25 0.90 2.75
CA LEU A 65 12.91 0.33 2.87
C LEU A 65 12.83 -0.64 4.06
N VAL A 66 13.81 -1.53 4.23
CA VAL A 66 13.85 -2.46 5.37
C VAL A 66 14.05 -1.72 6.70
N LEU A 67 14.90 -0.69 6.73
CA LEU A 67 15.11 0.14 7.94
C LEU A 67 13.84 0.87 8.34
N ILE A 68 13.15 1.51 7.39
CA ILE A 68 11.92 2.25 7.67
C ILE A 68 10.78 1.29 8.08
N VAL A 69 10.66 0.12 7.44
CA VAL A 69 9.69 -0.90 7.85
C VAL A 69 9.94 -1.31 9.30
N PHE A 70 11.20 -1.54 9.67
CA PHE A 70 11.55 -1.90 11.05
C PHE A 70 11.19 -0.81 12.05
N VAL A 71 11.59 0.44 11.79
CA VAL A 71 11.48 1.56 12.73
C VAL A 71 10.03 2.05 12.90
N THR A 72 9.22 1.95 11.84
CA THR A 72 7.83 2.43 11.83
C THR A 72 6.96 1.74 12.86
N TRP A 73 7.22 0.47 13.15
CA TRP A 73 6.37 -0.33 14.03
C TRP A 73 6.99 -0.51 15.43
N GLN A 74 7.89 0.38 15.85
CA GLN A 74 8.45 0.35 17.20
C GLN A 74 7.49 0.98 18.22
N GLU A 75 7.56 0.51 19.46
CA GLU A 75 6.65 0.92 20.55
C GLU A 75 6.94 2.34 21.06
N THR A 76 8.21 2.77 21.00
CA THR A 76 8.66 4.07 21.51
C THR A 76 8.30 5.22 20.56
N PRO A 77 7.57 6.25 21.01
CA PRO A 77 7.11 7.35 20.16
C PRO A 77 8.26 8.23 19.64
N GLU A 78 9.39 8.33 20.34
CA GLU A 78 10.56 9.10 19.89
C GLU A 78 11.12 8.52 18.57
N ILE A 79 11.03 7.20 18.42
CA ILE A 79 11.47 6.47 17.23
C ILE A 79 10.54 6.71 16.02
N LEU A 80 9.30 7.16 16.25
CA LEU A 80 8.41 7.55 15.14
C LEU A 80 8.91 8.80 14.41
N GLY A 81 9.56 9.74 15.12
CA GLY A 81 10.24 10.87 14.49
C GLY A 81 11.34 10.42 13.52
N GLU A 82 12.10 9.39 13.89
CA GLU A 82 13.09 8.78 13.01
C GLU A 82 12.44 8.13 11.77
N ALA A 83 11.29 7.47 11.93
CA ALA A 83 10.57 6.87 10.81
C ALA A 83 10.19 7.91 9.74
N LEU A 84 9.80 9.12 10.17
CA LEU A 84 9.46 10.22 9.27
C LEU A 84 10.68 10.77 8.54
N SER A 85 11.83 10.89 9.22
CA SER A 85 13.10 11.26 8.57
C SER A 85 13.49 10.26 7.47
N LEU A 86 13.41 8.95 7.76
CA LEU A 86 13.69 7.92 6.77
C LEU A 86 12.63 7.89 5.65
N GLN A 87 11.39 8.29 5.93
CA GLN A 87 10.31 8.37 4.95
C GLN A 87 10.65 9.36 3.83
N SER A 88 11.03 10.58 4.20
CA SER A 88 11.43 11.61 3.23
C SER A 88 12.60 11.15 2.37
N ARG A 89 13.60 10.51 2.99
CA ARG A 89 14.76 9.99 2.25
C ARG A 89 14.39 8.84 1.32
N LEU A 90 13.49 7.94 1.71
CA LEU A 90 13.04 6.83 0.86
C LEU A 90 12.33 7.35 -0.39
N VAL A 91 11.44 8.33 -0.23
CA VAL A 91 10.74 8.95 -1.36
C VAL A 91 11.72 9.59 -2.32
N GLN A 92 12.74 10.28 -1.80
CA GLN A 92 13.79 10.87 -2.61
C GLN A 92 14.55 9.81 -3.41
N LEU A 93 15.04 8.74 -2.77
CA LEU A 93 15.77 7.66 -3.48
C LEU A 93 14.90 6.99 -4.55
N VAL A 94 13.62 6.76 -4.26
CA VAL A 94 12.68 6.17 -5.23
C VAL A 94 12.49 7.09 -6.43
N ARG A 95 12.33 8.41 -6.23
CA ARG A 95 12.22 9.38 -7.33
C ARG A 95 13.52 9.51 -8.13
N GLU A 96 14.66 9.57 -7.45
CA GLU A 96 16.00 9.61 -8.08
C GLU A 96 16.26 8.38 -8.96
N SER A 97 15.72 7.21 -8.57
CA SER A 97 15.83 5.97 -9.35
C SER A 97 14.90 5.87 -10.57
N GLY A 98 14.05 6.88 -10.79
CA GLY A 98 13.09 6.93 -11.90
C GLY A 98 11.83 6.08 -11.68
N LEU A 99 10.68 6.64 -12.03
CA LEU A 99 9.37 5.98 -11.88
C LEU A 99 8.65 5.73 -13.21
N GLU A 100 9.39 5.77 -14.31
CA GLU A 100 8.85 5.64 -15.67
C GLU A 100 9.54 4.51 -16.41
N GLU A 101 8.74 3.70 -17.12
CA GLU A 101 9.19 2.63 -18.01
C GLU A 101 8.39 2.69 -19.30
N ASP A 102 9.04 2.38 -20.43
CA ASP A 102 8.36 2.33 -21.72
C ASP A 102 7.37 1.15 -21.81
N ALA A 103 6.18 1.42 -22.35
CA ALA A 103 5.16 0.40 -22.61
C ALA A 103 5.62 -0.61 -23.68
N ALA A 104 6.31 -0.10 -24.70
CA ALA A 104 6.97 -0.90 -25.73
C ALA A 104 8.36 -1.27 -25.23
N GLY A 105 8.44 -2.26 -24.34
CA GLY A 105 9.68 -2.65 -23.67
C GLY A 105 10.89 -2.66 -24.61
N SER A 106 11.97 -2.01 -24.18
CA SER A 106 13.27 -2.09 -24.83
C SER A 106 13.65 -3.56 -25.10
N GLU A 107 14.28 -3.78 -26.24
CA GLU A 107 14.76 -5.05 -26.80
C GLU A 107 15.52 -5.96 -25.81
N PRO A 108 15.75 -7.26 -26.14
CA PRO A 108 15.92 -8.30 -25.13
C PRO A 108 17.07 -8.02 -24.17
N LEU A 109 16.71 -7.76 -22.92
CA LEU A 109 17.63 -7.75 -21.80
C LEU A 109 18.20 -9.16 -21.63
N ASP A 110 19.52 -9.28 -21.51
CA ASP A 110 20.19 -10.44 -20.90
C ASP A 110 19.49 -10.78 -19.56
N TRP A 111 19.41 -12.06 -19.19
CA TRP A 111 18.69 -12.52 -18.00
C TRP A 111 19.13 -11.77 -16.74
N ARG A 112 20.43 -11.48 -16.60
CA ARG A 112 20.97 -10.69 -15.49
C ARG A 112 20.45 -9.26 -15.49
N ALA A 113 20.48 -8.59 -16.64
CA ALA A 113 19.96 -7.24 -16.79
C ALA A 113 18.44 -7.18 -16.54
N TRP A 114 17.70 -8.22 -16.95
CA TRP A 114 16.29 -8.37 -16.65
C TRP A 114 16.02 -8.54 -15.15
N ILE A 115 16.75 -9.43 -14.45
CA ILE A 115 16.61 -9.60 -12.99
C ILE A 115 16.86 -8.28 -12.27
N GLU A 116 17.91 -7.54 -12.65
CA GLU A 116 18.22 -6.25 -12.05
C GLU A 116 17.08 -5.23 -12.27
N ALA A 117 16.53 -5.15 -13.49
CA ALA A 117 15.42 -4.27 -13.81
C ALA A 117 14.13 -4.64 -13.06
N GLU A 118 13.75 -5.92 -13.06
CA GLU A 118 12.58 -6.42 -12.34
C GLU A 118 12.75 -6.25 -10.81
N SER A 119 13.95 -6.44 -10.28
CA SER A 119 14.27 -6.19 -8.87
C SER A 119 14.10 -4.71 -8.52
N ALA A 120 14.66 -3.80 -9.33
CA ALA A 120 14.53 -2.36 -9.13
C ALA A 120 13.06 -1.93 -9.16
N ARG A 121 12.29 -2.43 -10.13
CA ARG A 121 10.84 -2.22 -10.24
C ARG A 121 10.09 -2.68 -9.01
N ARG A 122 10.30 -3.92 -8.56
CA ARG A 122 9.66 -4.48 -7.36
C ARG A 122 9.95 -3.66 -6.12
N VAL A 123 11.21 -3.24 -5.92
CA VAL A 123 11.60 -2.41 -4.77
C VAL A 123 10.86 -1.07 -4.77
N LYS A 124 10.76 -0.39 -5.92
CA LYS A 124 10.01 0.86 -6.06
C LYS A 124 8.51 0.67 -5.77
N LEU A 125 7.90 -0.39 -6.29
CA LEU A 125 6.49 -0.69 -6.08
C LEU A 125 6.18 -1.13 -4.64
N PHE A 126 7.08 -1.86 -3.98
CA PHE A 126 6.95 -2.18 -2.57
C PHE A 126 7.16 -0.96 -1.67
N ALA A 127 8.05 -0.04 -2.04
CA ALA A 127 8.18 1.25 -1.37
C ALA A 127 6.86 2.04 -1.45
N PHE A 128 6.24 2.11 -2.64
CA PHE A 128 4.90 2.70 -2.80
C PHE A 128 3.84 2.04 -1.89
N CYS A 129 3.77 0.71 -1.89
CA CYS A 129 2.83 -0.02 -1.02
C CYS A 129 3.08 0.28 0.46
N PHE A 130 4.34 0.28 0.91
CA PHE A 130 4.68 0.54 2.30
C PHE A 130 4.36 1.98 2.72
N LEU A 131 4.67 2.96 1.87
CA LEU A 131 4.33 4.37 2.10
C LEU A 131 2.80 4.55 2.21
N ASN A 132 2.02 3.85 1.38
CA ASN A 132 0.56 3.83 1.51
C ASN A 132 0.11 3.22 2.84
N VAL A 133 0.73 2.13 3.31
CA VAL A 133 0.43 1.55 4.63
C VAL A 133 0.75 2.52 5.75
N GLN A 134 1.86 3.28 5.68
CA GLN A 134 2.16 4.31 6.66
C GLN A 134 1.13 5.45 6.64
N SER A 135 0.76 5.93 5.46
CA SER A 135 -0.27 6.96 5.29
C SER A 135 -1.62 6.51 5.82
N ILE A 136 -1.98 5.25 5.57
CA ILE A 136 -3.12 4.62 6.22
C ILE A 136 -2.88 4.65 7.73
N ALA A 137 -1.90 3.95 8.29
CA ALA A 137 -1.71 3.80 9.73
C ALA A 137 -1.74 5.12 10.52
N TYR A 138 -1.02 6.15 10.05
CA TYR A 138 -0.86 7.41 10.77
C TYR A 138 -1.79 8.52 10.29
N ASN A 139 -2.72 8.21 9.39
CA ASN A 139 -3.64 9.18 8.81
C ASN A 139 -2.91 10.40 8.23
N THR A 140 -1.81 10.15 7.52
CA THR A 140 -1.04 11.18 6.83
C THR A 140 -1.33 11.13 5.33
N PRO A 141 -1.32 12.27 4.62
CA PRO A 141 -1.42 12.27 3.17
C PRO A 141 -0.34 11.38 2.54
N PRO A 142 -0.65 10.61 1.49
CA PRO A 142 0.36 9.90 0.71
C PRO A 142 1.43 10.84 0.19
N ILE A 143 2.70 10.50 0.42
CA ILE A 143 3.86 11.30 0.01
C ILE A 143 4.37 10.93 -1.40
N LEU A 144 4.11 9.70 -1.84
CA LEU A 144 4.35 9.20 -3.18
C LEU A 144 2.99 8.96 -3.84
N LEU A 145 2.70 9.69 -4.91
CA LEU A 145 1.38 9.78 -5.49
C LEU A 145 1.18 8.67 -6.52
N SER A 146 -0.02 8.11 -6.57
CA SER A 146 -0.32 6.99 -7.47
C SER A 146 -0.05 7.31 -8.94
N TYR A 147 -0.19 8.56 -9.39
CA TYR A 147 0.06 8.95 -10.78
C TYR A 147 1.56 9.07 -11.13
N GLU A 148 2.44 9.19 -10.13
CA GLU A 148 3.89 9.22 -10.35
C GLU A 148 4.40 7.84 -10.79
N ILE A 149 3.65 6.77 -10.49
CA ILE A 149 4.04 5.39 -10.78
C ILE A 149 3.71 5.04 -12.23
N LYS A 150 4.64 5.28 -13.15
CA LYS A 150 4.54 4.86 -14.57
C LYS A 150 5.42 3.63 -14.86
N LEU A 151 5.50 2.72 -13.90
CA LEU A 151 6.24 1.46 -13.98
C LEU A 151 5.35 0.33 -14.51
N GLN A 152 5.96 -0.72 -15.08
CA GLN A 152 5.26 -1.98 -15.35
C GLN A 152 4.87 -2.67 -14.03
N LEU A 153 3.78 -3.43 -14.05
CA LEU A 153 3.43 -4.34 -12.97
C LEU A 153 4.46 -5.48 -12.88
N PRO A 154 4.74 -6.04 -11.68
CA PRO A 154 5.70 -7.14 -11.54
C PRO A 154 5.32 -8.35 -12.37
N CYS A 155 6.33 -9.12 -12.75
CA CYS A 155 6.15 -10.31 -13.59
C CYS A 155 5.36 -11.40 -12.85
N LEU A 156 4.98 -12.44 -13.59
CA LEU A 156 4.34 -13.64 -13.05
C LEU A 156 5.32 -14.39 -12.13
N CYS A 157 4.81 -15.15 -11.14
CA CYS A 157 5.72 -15.81 -10.20
C CYS A 157 6.57 -16.89 -10.88
N GLN A 158 6.02 -17.59 -11.87
CA GLN A 158 6.79 -18.57 -12.67
C GLN A 158 8.01 -17.94 -13.34
N GLU A 159 7.89 -16.71 -13.85
CA GLU A 159 9.02 -16.01 -14.47
C GLU A 159 10.03 -15.55 -13.42
N TRP A 160 9.56 -15.13 -12.24
CA TRP A 160 10.41 -14.66 -11.13
C TRP A 160 11.18 -15.78 -10.43
N ILE A 161 10.60 -16.98 -10.32
CA ILE A 161 11.18 -18.11 -9.58
C ILE A 161 12.15 -18.92 -10.44
N ALA A 162 12.18 -18.68 -11.76
CA ALA A 162 13.10 -19.33 -12.69
C ALA A 162 14.55 -19.27 -12.17
N VAL A 163 15.18 -20.43 -12.02
CA VAL A 163 16.45 -20.57 -11.29
C VAL A 163 17.65 -20.22 -12.17
N ASN A 164 17.48 -20.32 -13.49
CA ASN A 164 18.51 -20.05 -14.47
C ASN A 164 17.94 -19.39 -15.74
N GLU A 165 18.83 -18.92 -16.60
CA GLU A 165 18.50 -18.25 -17.84
C GLU A 165 17.68 -19.12 -18.81
N THR A 166 18.01 -20.42 -18.93
CA THR A 166 17.31 -21.31 -19.87
C THR A 166 15.84 -21.52 -19.48
N GLU A 167 15.57 -21.72 -18.20
CA GLU A 167 14.22 -21.79 -17.66
C GLU A 167 13.48 -20.46 -17.87
N TRP A 168 14.12 -19.33 -17.55
CA TRP A 168 13.54 -18.00 -17.73
C TRP A 168 13.13 -17.73 -19.18
N VAL A 169 14.01 -18.01 -20.15
CA VAL A 169 13.70 -17.86 -21.58
C VAL A 169 12.49 -18.70 -21.97
N SER A 170 12.43 -19.96 -21.50
CA SER A 170 11.34 -20.88 -21.82
C SER A 170 9.96 -20.42 -21.29
N VAL A 171 9.94 -19.78 -20.12
CA VAL A 171 8.72 -19.20 -19.53
C VAL A 171 8.35 -17.92 -20.26
N ARG A 172 9.31 -17.01 -20.43
CA ARG A 172 9.08 -15.68 -21.01
C ARG A 172 8.56 -15.73 -22.44
N GLN A 173 8.97 -16.70 -23.24
CA GLN A 173 8.47 -16.89 -24.61
C GLN A 173 6.97 -17.21 -24.67
N ARG A 174 6.39 -17.79 -23.60
CA ARG A 174 4.99 -18.20 -23.54
C ARG A 174 4.10 -17.16 -22.87
N MET A 175 4.71 -16.20 -22.17
CA MET A 175 3.98 -15.28 -21.30
C MET A 175 3.72 -13.93 -21.99
N PRO A 176 2.53 -13.34 -21.77
CA PRO A 176 2.19 -12.03 -22.29
C PRO A 176 3.01 -10.92 -21.61
N LYS A 177 3.23 -9.82 -22.34
CA LYS A 177 3.97 -8.66 -21.80
C LYS A 177 3.24 -8.03 -20.60
N GLN A 178 4.03 -7.55 -19.65
CA GLN A 178 3.56 -6.86 -18.45
C GLN A 178 2.85 -5.55 -18.84
N LYS A 179 1.75 -5.23 -18.15
CA LYS A 179 1.05 -3.94 -18.30
C LYS A 179 1.69 -2.87 -17.42
N LEU A 180 1.59 -1.61 -17.84
CA LEU A 180 1.86 -0.48 -16.95
C LEU A 180 0.85 -0.43 -15.81
N PHE A 181 1.31 -0.02 -14.63
CA PHE A 181 0.46 0.18 -13.45
C PHE A 181 -0.69 1.16 -13.75
N GLN A 182 -0.41 2.28 -14.44
CA GLN A 182 -1.45 3.26 -14.81
C GLN A 182 -2.51 2.65 -15.73
N ASP A 183 -2.11 1.84 -16.72
CA ASP A 183 -3.03 1.23 -17.66
C ASP A 183 -3.94 0.19 -16.99
N ALA A 184 -3.38 -0.60 -16.07
CA ALA A 184 -4.13 -1.55 -15.28
C ALA A 184 -5.10 -0.83 -14.31
N MET A 185 -4.66 0.23 -13.64
CA MET A 185 -5.52 1.07 -12.80
C MET A 185 -6.64 1.72 -13.60
N ALA A 186 -6.34 2.27 -14.79
CA ALA A 186 -7.34 2.83 -15.70
C ALA A 186 -8.34 1.77 -16.14
N THR A 187 -7.91 0.54 -16.40
CA THR A 187 -8.79 -0.59 -16.75
C THR A 187 -9.77 -0.90 -15.62
N LEU A 188 -9.29 -0.97 -14.36
CA LEU A 188 -10.15 -1.20 -13.19
C LEU A 188 -11.15 -0.06 -12.96
N MET A 189 -10.74 1.18 -13.22
CA MET A 189 -11.56 2.37 -13.00
C MET A 189 -12.54 2.66 -14.15
N ARG A 190 -12.46 1.94 -15.28
CA ARG A 190 -13.41 2.09 -16.40
C ARG A 190 -14.81 1.63 -16.00
N ARG A 191 -15.82 2.39 -16.43
CA ARG A 191 -17.23 2.02 -16.32
C ARG A 191 -17.51 0.84 -17.26
N SER A 192 -17.71 -0.36 -16.72
CA SER A 192 -18.17 -1.49 -17.53
C SER A 192 -19.26 -2.26 -16.77
N GLY A 193 -20.35 -2.58 -17.47
CA GLY A 193 -21.45 -3.42 -16.99
C GLY A 193 -21.05 -4.89 -16.84
N ASP A 194 -19.93 -5.29 -17.47
CA ASP A 194 -19.25 -6.56 -17.23
C ASP A 194 -17.92 -6.29 -16.51
N ALA A 195 -17.57 -7.18 -15.58
CA ALA A 195 -16.35 -7.11 -14.77
C ALA A 195 -15.13 -6.76 -15.62
N SER A 196 -14.64 -5.52 -15.51
CA SER A 196 -13.47 -5.03 -16.25
C SER A 196 -12.23 -5.79 -15.78
N CYS A 197 -11.93 -6.87 -16.49
CA CYS A 197 -10.86 -7.77 -16.13
C CYS A 197 -9.54 -7.30 -16.75
N ILE A 198 -8.46 -7.32 -15.97
CA ILE A 198 -7.14 -6.98 -16.47
C ILE A 198 -6.60 -8.20 -17.21
N GLU A 199 -6.39 -8.06 -18.52
CA GLU A 199 -5.68 -9.05 -19.32
C GLU A 199 -4.29 -8.52 -19.76
N PRO A 200 -3.19 -9.28 -19.60
CA PRO A 200 -3.16 -10.60 -19.00
C PRO A 200 -3.44 -10.57 -17.48
N THR A 201 -3.92 -11.69 -16.96
CA THR A 201 -4.24 -11.82 -15.53
C THR A 201 -3.02 -11.49 -14.66
N PRO A 202 -3.11 -10.51 -13.73
CA PRO A 202 -1.96 -10.07 -12.94
C PRO A 202 -1.46 -11.14 -11.95
N SER A 203 -0.16 -11.11 -11.66
CA SER A 203 0.43 -11.92 -10.59
C SER A 203 -0.11 -11.52 -9.20
N PRO A 204 0.01 -12.37 -8.17
CA PRO A 204 -0.34 -12.01 -6.80
C PRO A 204 0.29 -10.70 -6.32
N VAL A 205 1.56 -10.47 -6.64
CA VAL A 205 2.27 -9.23 -6.28
C VAL A 205 1.70 -8.05 -7.05
N ALA A 206 1.41 -8.21 -8.34
CA ALA A 206 0.77 -7.17 -9.14
C ALA A 206 -0.63 -6.82 -8.61
N ASN A 207 -1.45 -7.81 -8.26
CA ASN A 207 -2.76 -7.61 -7.64
C ASN A 207 -2.66 -6.87 -6.30
N TYR A 208 -1.69 -7.23 -5.46
CA TYR A 208 -1.40 -6.53 -4.21
C TYR A 208 -1.09 -5.04 -4.45
N ILE A 209 -0.23 -4.73 -5.42
CA ILE A 209 0.15 -3.35 -5.78
C ILE A 209 -1.05 -2.56 -6.32
N LEU A 210 -1.87 -3.16 -7.19
CA LEU A 210 -3.08 -2.53 -7.73
C LEU A 210 -4.07 -2.19 -6.62
N LEU A 211 -4.20 -3.07 -5.63
CA LEU A 211 -5.07 -2.83 -4.48
C LEU A 211 -4.57 -1.66 -3.61
N HIS A 212 -3.26 -1.47 -3.47
CA HIS A 212 -2.70 -0.26 -2.87
C HIS A 212 -3.03 1.00 -3.66
N GLY A 213 -3.05 0.93 -5.00
CA GLY A 213 -3.56 2.00 -5.86
C GLY A 213 -5.04 2.31 -5.63
N LEU A 214 -5.90 1.28 -5.49
CA LEU A 214 -7.32 1.47 -5.19
C LEU A 214 -7.54 2.04 -3.79
N LEU A 215 -6.81 1.55 -2.78
CA LEU A 215 -6.84 2.09 -1.41
C LEU A 215 -6.40 3.56 -1.37
N TYR A 216 -5.40 3.93 -2.17
CA TYR A 216 -5.00 5.33 -2.34
C TYR A 216 -6.17 6.17 -2.86
N ILE A 217 -6.89 5.71 -3.89
CA ILE A 217 -8.05 6.44 -4.46
C ILE A 217 -9.17 6.57 -3.42
N VAL A 218 -9.52 5.47 -2.73
CA VAL A 218 -10.55 5.48 -1.68
C VAL A 218 -10.17 6.42 -0.54
N GLY A 219 -8.90 6.45 -0.14
CA GLY A 219 -8.39 7.34 0.91
C GLY A 219 -8.35 8.81 0.49
N ALA A 220 -7.95 9.10 -0.75
CA ALA A 220 -7.89 10.46 -1.29
C ALA A 220 -9.26 11.11 -1.43
N ALA A 221 -10.33 10.32 -1.55
CA ALA A 221 -11.71 10.79 -1.60
C ALA A 221 -12.24 11.34 -0.26
N LYS A 222 -11.52 11.13 0.86
CA LYS A 222 -12.02 11.48 2.20
C LYS A 222 -11.83 12.96 2.54
N PRO A 223 -12.86 13.64 3.10
CA PRO A 223 -12.78 15.05 3.48
C PRO A 223 -11.60 15.41 4.38
N SER A 224 -11.28 14.51 5.34
CA SER A 224 -10.17 14.63 6.28
C SER A 224 -8.80 14.74 5.59
N ASN A 225 -8.63 14.05 4.46
CA ASN A 225 -7.41 14.07 3.65
C ASN A 225 -7.39 15.23 2.66
N THR A 226 -8.54 15.57 2.07
CA THR A 226 -8.68 16.71 1.16
C THR A 226 -8.27 18.02 1.84
N GLN A 227 -8.77 18.28 3.05
CA GLN A 227 -8.48 19.51 3.79
C GLN A 227 -7.02 19.61 4.25
N ARG A 228 -6.38 18.48 4.56
CA ARG A 228 -4.94 18.42 4.90
C ARG A 228 -4.07 18.69 3.66
N ARG A 229 -4.42 18.14 2.49
CA ARG A 229 -3.66 18.35 1.24
C ARG A 229 -3.59 19.83 0.84
N TYR A 230 -4.70 20.57 0.97
CA TYR A 230 -4.70 22.02 0.74
C TYR A 230 -3.81 22.78 1.73
N ARG A 231 -3.75 22.35 3.00
CA ARG A 231 -2.88 22.98 4.00
C ARG A 231 -1.39 22.79 3.71
N TYR A 232 -1.00 21.62 3.20
CA TYR A 232 0.39 21.38 2.78
C TYR A 232 0.76 22.16 1.52
N HIS A 233 -0.17 22.32 0.56
CA HIS A 233 0.10 23.07 -0.67
C HIS A 233 0.32 24.57 -0.44
N ASN A 234 -0.30 25.14 0.59
CA ASN A 234 -0.17 26.58 0.89
C ASN A 234 1.04 26.91 1.80
N GLY A 235 1.80 25.90 2.26
CA GLY A 235 2.86 26.08 3.27
C GLY A 235 4.30 26.01 2.76
N THR A 236 4.55 25.62 1.51
CA THR A 236 5.92 25.48 0.96
C THR A 236 5.94 25.69 -0.55
N GLU A 237 6.79 26.62 -0.99
CA GLU A 237 7.09 26.89 -2.40
C GLU A 237 7.68 25.67 -3.13
N ARG A 238 7.31 25.53 -4.41
CA ARG A 238 7.87 24.65 -5.46
C ARG A 238 7.67 23.13 -5.32
N CYS A 239 6.58 22.65 -5.92
CA CYS A 239 6.58 21.49 -6.82
C CYS A 239 5.52 21.73 -7.92
N ILE A 240 5.99 22.03 -9.13
CA ILE A 240 5.18 22.20 -10.34
C ILE A 240 4.71 20.82 -10.83
N GLY A 241 3.43 20.72 -11.23
CA GLY A 241 2.95 19.63 -12.08
C GLY A 241 1.63 19.00 -11.64
N VAL A 242 0.51 19.74 -11.77
CA VAL A 242 -0.84 19.15 -11.72
C VAL A 242 -1.56 19.43 -13.04
N SER A 243 -1.38 18.52 -13.99
CA SER A 243 -2.26 18.28 -15.13
C SER A 243 -2.17 16.76 -15.37
N ALA A 244 -3.22 15.94 -15.32
CA ALA A 244 -4.57 16.12 -15.80
C ALA A 244 -5.62 15.52 -14.84
N LEU A 245 -6.86 16.02 -14.94
CA LEU A 245 -8.12 15.62 -14.27
C LEU A 245 -8.50 16.24 -12.92
N THR A 246 -7.74 17.19 -12.34
CA THR A 246 -8.20 17.88 -11.10
C THR A 246 -8.15 19.41 -11.08
N LEU A 247 -7.83 20.10 -12.18
CA LEU A 247 -7.73 21.56 -12.18
C LEU A 247 -8.36 22.21 -13.42
N THR A 248 -9.67 22.14 -13.51
CA THR A 248 -10.47 23.29 -13.98
C THR A 248 -11.54 23.53 -12.93
N HIS A 249 -11.16 24.20 -11.85
CA HIS A 249 -11.94 25.26 -11.22
C HIS A 249 -11.15 25.73 -9.99
N GLY A 250 -10.56 26.91 -10.13
CA GLY A 250 -9.92 27.63 -9.05
C GLY A 250 -10.85 27.81 -7.86
N ALA A 251 -10.23 27.85 -6.70
CA ALA A 251 -10.87 28.10 -5.43
C ALA A 251 -11.51 29.50 -5.38
N LEU A 252 -12.84 29.54 -5.38
CA LEU A 252 -13.71 30.37 -4.54
C LEU A 252 -15.15 30.02 -4.94
N TRP A 253 -15.96 29.53 -4.00
CA TRP A 253 -17.42 29.36 -4.14
C TRP A 253 -17.91 28.45 -5.29
N ILE A 254 -17.90 27.12 -5.12
CA ILE A 254 -18.76 26.22 -5.91
C ILE A 254 -19.39 25.15 -4.99
N GLU A 255 -20.71 25.03 -5.14
CA GLU A 255 -21.72 24.49 -4.24
C GLU A 255 -21.50 23.06 -3.68
N THR A 256 -22.07 22.85 -2.49
CA THR A 256 -22.30 21.57 -1.80
C THR A 256 -22.78 20.44 -2.73
N ARG A 257 -23.53 20.76 -3.79
CA ARG A 257 -24.04 19.80 -4.78
C ARG A 257 -22.92 19.08 -5.54
N TYR A 258 -21.91 19.79 -6.06
CA TYR A 258 -20.83 19.15 -6.83
C TYR A 258 -19.91 18.28 -5.97
N LYS A 259 -19.71 18.64 -4.70
CA LYS A 259 -19.01 17.77 -3.73
C LYS A 259 -19.77 16.47 -3.47
N ILE A 260 -21.09 16.54 -3.36
CA ILE A 260 -21.94 15.35 -3.20
C ILE A 260 -21.88 14.48 -4.47
N TYR A 261 -22.04 15.06 -5.65
CA TYR A 261 -21.93 14.32 -6.92
C TYR A 261 -20.56 13.66 -7.08
N TRP A 262 -19.48 14.38 -6.76
CA TRP A 262 -18.13 13.85 -6.85
C TRP A 262 -17.86 12.74 -5.83
N LEU A 263 -18.37 12.87 -4.60
CA LEU A 263 -18.31 11.82 -3.57
C LEU A 263 -19.12 10.57 -3.94
N VAL A 264 -20.33 10.74 -4.50
CA VAL A 264 -21.15 9.62 -4.97
C VAL A 264 -20.47 8.92 -6.15
N LEU A 265 -19.91 9.69 -7.07
CA LEU A 265 -19.24 9.17 -8.26
C LEU A 265 -17.96 8.40 -7.92
N ILE A 266 -17.11 8.95 -7.05
CA ILE A 266 -15.87 8.26 -6.63
C ILE A 266 -16.16 7.01 -5.80
N VAL A 267 -17.21 7.01 -4.97
CA VAL A 267 -17.67 5.82 -4.24
C VAL A 267 -18.16 4.74 -5.21
N PHE A 268 -18.97 5.12 -6.21
CA PHE A 268 -19.46 4.18 -7.22
C PHE A 268 -18.31 3.57 -8.02
N PHE A 269 -17.40 4.39 -8.54
CA PHE A 269 -16.23 3.92 -9.28
C PHE A 269 -15.32 3.04 -8.43
N SER A 270 -15.10 3.40 -7.17
CA SER A 270 -14.28 2.59 -6.25
C SER A 270 -14.90 1.22 -6.01
N LYS A 271 -16.23 1.13 -5.83
CA LYS A 271 -16.92 -0.16 -5.68
C LYS A 271 -16.80 -1.02 -6.93
N ALA A 272 -17.04 -0.44 -8.10
CA ALA A 272 -16.90 -1.14 -9.39
C ALA A 272 -15.47 -1.65 -9.60
N ALA A 273 -14.47 -0.82 -9.31
CA ALA A 273 -13.07 -1.19 -9.44
C ALA A 273 -12.65 -2.29 -8.46
N LEU A 274 -13.13 -2.28 -7.22
CA LEU A 274 -12.90 -3.38 -6.26
C LEU A 274 -13.56 -4.68 -6.71
N HIS A 275 -14.75 -4.62 -7.31
CA HIS A 275 -15.38 -5.79 -7.92
C HIS A 275 -14.58 -6.32 -9.11
N GLY A 276 -14.15 -5.45 -10.02
CA GLY A 276 -13.28 -5.82 -11.15
C GLY A 276 -11.97 -6.46 -10.68
N TRP A 277 -11.35 -5.89 -9.63
CA TRP A 277 -10.18 -6.46 -8.98
C TRP A 277 -10.47 -7.85 -8.40
N THR A 278 -11.60 -8.01 -7.70
CA THR A 278 -12.00 -9.29 -7.08
C THR A 278 -12.19 -10.38 -8.14
N SER A 279 -12.89 -10.08 -9.22
CA SER A 279 -13.07 -11.01 -10.34
C SER A 279 -11.74 -11.35 -11.02
N GLY A 280 -10.84 -10.38 -11.18
CA GLY A 280 -9.50 -10.61 -11.69
C GLY A 280 -8.66 -11.52 -10.79
N TRP A 281 -8.68 -11.25 -9.48
CA TRP A 281 -7.98 -12.03 -8.47
C TRP A 281 -8.48 -13.48 -8.43
N GLN A 282 -9.79 -13.71 -8.45
CA GLN A 282 -10.37 -15.06 -8.43
C GLN A 282 -9.99 -15.92 -9.65
N ARG A 283 -9.71 -15.30 -10.80
CA ARG A 283 -9.27 -16.02 -12.00
C ARG A 283 -7.76 -16.32 -12.00
N ALA A 284 -6.98 -15.62 -11.17
CA ALA A 284 -5.53 -15.83 -11.15
C ALA A 284 -5.18 -17.18 -10.51
N PRO A 285 -4.37 -18.02 -11.18
CA PRO A 285 -4.10 -19.39 -10.72
C PRO A 285 -3.36 -19.46 -9.38
N GLU A 286 -2.65 -18.38 -9.03
CA GLU A 286 -1.84 -18.27 -7.81
C GLU A 286 -2.60 -17.59 -6.67
N SER A 287 -3.88 -17.27 -6.86
CA SER A 287 -4.73 -16.72 -5.81
C SER A 287 -5.08 -17.77 -4.79
N SER A 288 -4.93 -17.40 -3.51
CA SER A 288 -5.16 -18.30 -2.40
C SER A 288 -5.58 -17.54 -1.16
N LEU A 289 -6.48 -18.15 -0.40
CA LEU A 289 -6.90 -17.69 0.93
C LEU A 289 -6.16 -18.45 2.04
N ASP A 290 -5.26 -19.37 1.70
CA ASP A 290 -4.47 -20.10 2.68
C ASP A 290 -3.33 -19.20 3.19
N PRO A 291 -3.33 -18.83 4.49
CA PRO A 291 -2.27 -18.01 5.05
C PRO A 291 -0.95 -18.76 5.19
N LEU A 292 -0.96 -20.10 5.09
CA LEU A 292 0.22 -20.97 5.09
C LEU A 292 0.64 -21.41 3.69
N ASN A 293 0.12 -20.76 2.65
CA ASN A 293 0.47 -21.10 1.27
C ASN A 293 2.00 -21.06 1.07
N PRO A 294 2.61 -22.12 0.50
CA PRO A 294 4.05 -22.18 0.26
C PRO A 294 4.57 -21.06 -0.66
N ASN A 295 3.72 -20.53 -1.54
CA ASN A 295 4.03 -19.41 -2.43
C ASN A 295 3.99 -18.04 -1.73
N GLY A 296 3.68 -18.03 -0.44
CA GLY A 296 3.72 -16.86 0.44
C GLY A 296 2.35 -16.19 0.67
N PRO A 297 2.29 -15.23 1.61
CA PRO A 297 1.03 -14.73 2.17
C PRO A 297 0.43 -13.55 1.38
N ILE A 298 1.03 -13.14 0.26
CA ILE A 298 0.61 -11.93 -0.50
C ILE A 298 -0.83 -12.03 -1.03
N PRO A 299 -1.28 -13.15 -1.64
CA PRO A 299 -2.68 -13.32 -2.03
C PRO A 299 -3.63 -13.13 -0.85
N PHE A 300 -3.39 -13.82 0.26
CA PHE A 300 -4.19 -13.73 1.48
C PHE A 300 -4.22 -12.29 2.05
N THR A 301 -3.06 -11.65 2.16
CA THR A 301 -2.93 -10.26 2.65
C THR A 301 -3.70 -9.27 1.76
N SER A 302 -3.74 -9.52 0.46
CA SER A 302 -4.51 -8.69 -0.48
C SER A 302 -6.01 -8.72 -0.15
N THR A 303 -6.55 -9.87 0.26
CA THR A 303 -7.98 -9.97 0.62
C THR A 303 -8.33 -9.19 1.89
N ALA A 304 -7.40 -9.07 2.85
CA ALA A 304 -7.58 -8.21 4.02
C ALA A 304 -7.65 -6.73 3.61
N PHE A 305 -6.81 -6.30 2.68
CA PHE A 305 -6.86 -4.94 2.14
C PHE A 305 -8.10 -4.67 1.27
N LEU A 306 -8.63 -5.68 0.60
CA LEU A 306 -9.90 -5.58 -0.13
C LEU A 306 -11.04 -5.28 0.84
N GLY A 307 -11.12 -6.05 1.94
CA GLY A 307 -12.07 -5.78 3.02
C GLY A 307 -11.89 -4.37 3.60
N LEU A 308 -10.64 -3.94 3.81
CA LEU A 308 -10.34 -2.59 4.30
C LEU A 308 -10.84 -1.52 3.33
N ALA A 309 -10.67 -1.70 2.03
CA ALA A 309 -11.16 -0.77 1.02
C ALA A 309 -12.69 -0.65 1.07
N TYR A 310 -13.41 -1.78 1.17
CA TYR A 310 -14.88 -1.76 1.33
C TYR A 310 -15.32 -1.07 2.63
N CYS A 311 -14.62 -1.27 3.75
CA CYS A 311 -14.89 -0.56 5.00
C CYS A 311 -14.68 0.95 4.82
N ARG A 312 -13.53 1.33 4.26
CA ARG A 312 -13.12 2.72 4.08
C ARG A 312 -13.97 3.47 3.08
N ILE A 313 -14.67 2.81 2.16
CA ILE A 313 -15.68 3.48 1.33
C ILE A 313 -16.79 4.08 2.20
N HIS A 314 -17.22 3.36 3.24
CA HIS A 314 -18.37 3.75 4.07
C HIS A 314 -17.98 4.53 5.33
N VAL A 315 -16.79 4.28 5.89
CA VAL A 315 -16.37 4.84 7.19
C VAL A 315 -15.00 5.50 7.06
N ASP A 316 -14.85 6.71 7.60
CA ASP A 316 -13.55 7.37 7.71
C ASP A 316 -13.02 7.31 9.15
N LEU A 317 -12.31 6.23 9.46
CA LEU A 317 -11.65 6.04 10.75
C LEU A 317 -10.27 6.71 10.83
N GLY A 318 -9.84 7.40 9.77
CA GLY A 318 -8.52 8.05 9.72
C GLY A 318 -8.25 8.95 10.93
N PRO A 319 -9.08 9.98 11.16
CA PRO A 319 -8.92 10.91 12.27
C PRO A 319 -9.04 10.28 13.66
N TYR A 320 -9.65 9.09 13.76
CA TYR A 320 -10.02 8.49 15.03
C TYR A 320 -9.05 7.41 15.53
N ARG A 321 -8.00 7.10 14.78
CA ARG A 321 -7.05 6.03 15.13
C ARG A 321 -5.93 6.46 16.08
N ASN A 322 -5.29 7.60 15.84
CA ASN A 322 -4.18 8.14 16.65
C ASN A 322 -3.09 7.10 17.01
N LEU A 323 -2.74 6.20 16.07
CA LEU A 323 -1.72 5.16 16.28
C LEU A 323 -0.31 5.73 16.56
N ASN A 324 -0.08 7.00 16.22
CA ASN A 324 1.15 7.71 16.54
C ASN A 324 1.38 7.88 18.05
N THR A 325 0.31 7.87 18.86
CA THR A 325 0.42 8.02 20.33
C THR A 325 1.06 6.84 21.02
N ARG A 326 1.01 5.65 20.39
CA ARG A 326 1.48 4.36 20.96
C ARG A 326 0.82 3.99 22.30
N ASP A 327 -0.25 4.68 22.67
CA ASP A 327 -0.96 4.52 23.93
C ASP A 327 -2.29 3.81 23.66
N PRO A 328 -2.44 2.53 24.07
CA PRO A 328 -3.65 1.76 23.80
C PRO A 328 -4.92 2.41 24.34
N GLN A 329 -4.84 3.11 25.48
CA GLN A 329 -6.00 3.74 26.11
C GLN A 329 -6.46 4.97 25.33
N LYS A 330 -5.51 5.79 24.87
CA LYS A 330 -5.83 6.94 24.00
C LYS A 330 -6.33 6.50 22.63
N ILE A 331 -5.77 5.45 22.06
CA ILE A 331 -6.23 4.88 20.79
C ILE A 331 -7.67 4.38 20.94
N ALA A 332 -7.96 3.60 21.99
CA ALA A 332 -9.29 3.09 22.26
C ALA A 332 -10.31 4.21 22.47
N SER A 333 -10.00 5.22 23.30
CA SER A 333 -10.94 6.30 23.59
C SER A 333 -11.32 7.11 22.35
N VAL A 334 -10.35 7.41 21.47
CA VAL A 334 -10.60 8.15 20.23
C VAL A 334 -11.35 7.29 19.22
N LEU A 335 -11.04 5.99 19.11
CA LEU A 335 -11.79 5.06 18.27
C LEU A 335 -13.25 4.92 18.71
N SER A 336 -13.50 4.86 20.02
CA SER A 336 -14.86 4.81 20.57
C SER A 336 -15.69 6.06 20.20
N SER A 337 -15.04 7.22 20.10
CA SER A 337 -15.67 8.48 19.66
C SER A 337 -15.90 8.59 18.15
N SER A 338 -15.55 7.57 17.35
CA SER A 338 -15.78 7.60 15.91
C SER A 338 -17.29 7.70 15.58
N PRO A 339 -17.65 8.25 14.42
CA PRO A 339 -19.04 8.32 13.97
C PRO A 339 -19.69 6.93 13.91
N ASP A 340 -21.01 6.91 14.08
CA ASP A 340 -21.80 5.69 13.95
C ASP A 340 -21.91 5.24 12.49
N VAL A 341 -22.08 3.93 12.32
CA VAL A 341 -22.17 3.30 11.00
C VAL A 341 -23.64 3.03 10.70
N PRO A 342 -24.23 3.66 9.67
CA PRO A 342 -25.64 3.48 9.35
C PRO A 342 -25.91 2.07 8.80
N ARG A 343 -27.11 1.54 9.08
CA ARG A 343 -27.58 0.29 8.48
C ARG A 343 -27.86 0.51 7.00
N SER A 344 -27.02 -0.06 6.14
CA SER A 344 -27.18 -0.02 4.68
C SER A 344 -26.78 -1.34 4.06
N ARG A 345 -27.56 -1.83 3.09
CA ARG A 345 -27.21 -3.02 2.28
C ARG A 345 -25.88 -2.85 1.56
N SER A 346 -25.50 -1.61 1.27
CA SER A 346 -24.23 -1.28 0.60
C SER A 346 -22.98 -1.59 1.44
N LEU A 347 -23.14 -1.75 2.76
CA LEU A 347 -22.09 -2.12 3.72
C LEU A 347 -21.87 -3.65 3.78
N LEU A 348 -22.77 -4.45 3.21
CA LEU A 348 -22.74 -5.92 3.32
C LEU A 348 -21.38 -6.53 2.93
N PRO A 349 -20.71 -6.13 1.81
CA PRO A 349 -19.38 -6.64 1.49
C PRO A 349 -18.35 -6.35 2.60
N ALA A 350 -18.37 -5.14 3.16
CA ALA A 350 -17.48 -4.74 4.24
C ALA A 350 -17.71 -5.58 5.51
N LEU A 351 -18.97 -5.80 5.90
CA LEU A 351 -19.33 -6.60 7.07
C LEU A 351 -18.96 -8.08 6.90
N LEU A 352 -19.17 -8.65 5.71
CA LEU A 352 -18.78 -10.02 5.41
C LEU A 352 -17.27 -10.21 5.53
N HIS A 353 -16.48 -9.31 4.93
CA HIS A 353 -15.02 -9.32 5.08
C HIS A 353 -14.58 -9.16 6.55
N ALA A 354 -15.15 -8.17 7.26
CA ALA A 354 -14.81 -7.90 8.65
C ALA A 354 -15.12 -9.09 9.56
N THR A 355 -16.32 -9.65 9.44
CA THR A 355 -16.78 -10.80 10.25
C THR A 355 -15.92 -12.03 9.98
N HIS A 356 -15.66 -12.34 8.71
CA HIS A 356 -14.83 -13.47 8.33
C HIS A 356 -13.40 -13.31 8.86
N ALA A 357 -12.76 -12.15 8.62
CA ALA A 357 -11.41 -11.87 9.05
C ALA A 357 -11.23 -11.92 10.57
N LEU A 358 -12.21 -11.40 11.34
CA LEU A 358 -12.18 -11.43 12.81
C LEU A 358 -12.54 -12.82 13.39
N SER A 359 -13.30 -13.64 12.66
CA SER A 359 -13.62 -15.00 13.13
C SER A 359 -12.38 -15.87 13.29
N ILE A 360 -11.33 -15.63 12.49
CA ILE A 360 -10.07 -16.39 12.52
C ILE A 360 -9.34 -16.20 13.87
N PRO A 361 -8.93 -14.98 14.27
CA PRO A 361 -8.24 -14.79 15.54
C PRO A 361 -9.14 -15.09 16.75
N VAL A 362 -10.46 -14.90 16.65
CA VAL A 362 -11.39 -15.28 17.73
C VAL A 362 -11.40 -16.80 17.94
N LYS A 363 -11.45 -17.60 16.87
CA LYS A 363 -11.41 -19.07 16.95
C LYS A 363 -10.07 -19.60 17.44
N LEU A 364 -8.97 -18.96 17.06
CA LEU A 364 -7.62 -19.33 17.51
C LEU A 364 -7.31 -18.87 18.94
N GLY A 365 -8.08 -17.92 19.48
CA GLY A 365 -7.81 -17.25 20.74
C GLY A 365 -7.02 -15.95 20.54
N VAL A 366 -7.65 -14.82 20.85
CA VAL A 366 -7.06 -13.48 20.60
C VAL A 366 -5.75 -13.29 21.36
N ASP A 367 -5.69 -13.73 22.62
CA ASP A 367 -4.47 -13.65 23.44
C ASP A 367 -3.34 -14.50 22.85
N TYR A 368 -3.68 -15.68 22.33
CA TYR A 368 -2.73 -16.55 21.65
C TYR A 368 -2.20 -15.91 20.36
N VAL A 369 -3.08 -15.36 19.52
CA VAL A 369 -2.67 -14.67 18.27
C VAL A 369 -1.79 -13.45 18.58
N ALA A 370 -2.14 -12.67 19.60
CA ALA A 370 -1.39 -11.47 20.00
C ALA A 370 0.03 -11.79 20.47
N GLN A 371 0.27 -12.99 21.02
CA GLN A 371 1.57 -13.40 21.57
C GLN A 371 2.39 -14.31 20.62
N SER A 372 1.76 -15.01 19.69
CA SER A 372 2.36 -16.22 19.10
C SER A 372 2.49 -16.21 17.57
N GLN A 373 1.76 -15.34 16.85
CA GLN A 373 1.53 -15.50 15.41
C GLN A 373 2.20 -14.46 14.51
N ALA A 374 3.41 -13.99 14.86
CA ALA A 374 4.19 -13.09 14.02
C ALA A 374 4.50 -13.65 12.60
N PHE A 375 4.39 -14.97 12.39
CA PHE A 375 4.68 -15.63 11.11
C PHE A 375 3.47 -15.71 10.15
N VAL A 376 2.25 -15.67 10.68
CA VAL A 376 1.00 -15.78 9.89
C VAL A 376 0.29 -14.43 9.81
N TRP A 377 0.41 -13.61 10.86
CA TRP A 377 -0.24 -12.30 10.97
C TRP A 377 0.76 -11.17 10.80
N SER A 378 0.67 -10.49 9.66
CA SER A 378 1.46 -9.29 9.36
C SER A 378 0.82 -8.03 9.96
N ILE A 379 1.59 -6.94 10.07
CA ILE A 379 1.08 -5.64 10.56
C ILE A 379 -0.11 -5.13 9.73
N GLN A 380 -0.14 -5.48 8.44
CA GLN A 380 -1.25 -5.18 7.53
C GLN A 380 -2.56 -5.79 8.05
N HIS A 381 -2.54 -7.04 8.51
CA HIS A 381 -3.72 -7.70 9.06
C HIS A 381 -4.19 -7.06 10.36
N VAL A 382 -3.25 -6.65 11.23
CA VAL A 382 -3.59 -5.95 12.48
C VAL A 382 -4.27 -4.61 12.18
N LEU A 383 -3.73 -3.84 11.23
CA LEU A 383 -4.34 -2.58 10.81
C LEU A 383 -5.75 -2.78 10.25
N CYS A 384 -5.94 -3.79 9.39
CA CYS A 384 -7.26 -4.13 8.86
C CYS A 384 -8.22 -4.59 9.98
N ALA A 385 -7.76 -5.45 10.88
CA ALA A 385 -8.56 -6.02 11.97
C ALA A 385 -9.09 -4.94 12.92
N VAL A 386 -8.29 -3.91 13.23
CA VAL A 386 -8.76 -2.78 14.05
C VAL A 386 -9.90 -2.04 13.36
N GLU A 387 -9.78 -1.72 12.07
CA GLU A 387 -10.89 -1.07 11.35
C GLU A 387 -12.11 -1.97 11.21
N PHE A 388 -11.91 -3.27 10.97
CA PHE A 388 -12.99 -4.27 10.94
C PHE A 388 -13.76 -4.35 12.26
N ALA A 389 -13.05 -4.40 13.38
CA ALA A 389 -13.66 -4.50 14.70
C ALA A 389 -14.53 -3.28 15.00
N ILE A 390 -14.04 -2.08 14.68
CA ILE A 390 -14.77 -0.83 14.92
C ILE A 390 -15.99 -0.72 14.01
N VAL A 391 -15.86 -1.03 12.72
CA VAL A 391 -17.00 -1.02 11.77
C VAL A 391 -18.08 -2.01 12.21
N LEU A 392 -17.69 -3.24 12.55
CA LEU A 392 -18.61 -4.28 12.99
C LEU A 392 -19.30 -3.89 14.32
N ASN A 393 -18.54 -3.41 15.30
CA ASN A 393 -19.08 -2.97 16.59
C ASN A 393 -20.10 -1.84 16.43
N LYS A 394 -19.76 -0.79 15.67
CA LYS A 394 -20.65 0.36 15.43
C LYS A 394 -21.90 -0.05 14.65
N TRP A 395 -21.77 -0.97 13.69
CA TRP A 395 -22.92 -1.51 12.97
C TRP A 395 -23.83 -2.35 13.87
N LEU A 396 -23.27 -3.23 14.71
CA LEU A 396 -24.05 -4.02 15.69
C LEU A 396 -24.77 -3.12 16.69
N TYR A 397 -24.13 -2.04 17.15
CA TYR A 397 -24.77 -1.03 17.97
C TYR A 397 -25.96 -0.38 17.25
N SER A 398 -25.78 0.03 15.99
CA SER A 398 -26.87 0.57 15.17
C SER A 398 -28.03 -0.42 14.98
N VAL A 399 -27.73 -1.71 14.78
CA VAL A 399 -28.73 -2.79 14.74
C VAL A 399 -29.49 -2.87 16.06
N SER A 400 -28.80 -2.89 17.21
CA SER A 400 -29.45 -2.98 18.52
C SER A 400 -30.43 -1.83 18.77
N GLN A 401 -30.09 -0.61 18.35
CA GLN A 401 -30.92 0.58 18.54
C GLN A 401 -32.13 0.65 17.61
N SER A 402 -32.03 0.04 16.42
CA SER A 402 -33.05 0.14 15.37
C SER A 402 -33.74 -1.18 15.04
N HIS A 403 -33.46 -2.26 15.79
CA HIS A 403 -34.04 -3.57 15.52
C HIS A 403 -35.57 -3.55 15.60
N SER A 404 -36.13 -2.78 16.53
CA SER A 404 -37.57 -2.62 16.72
C SER A 404 -38.26 -1.88 15.57
N THR A 405 -37.56 -0.96 14.92
CA THR A 405 -38.11 -0.09 13.85
C THR A 405 -37.74 -0.57 12.45
N ASN A 406 -36.64 -1.31 12.31
CA ASN A 406 -36.12 -1.85 11.07
C ASN A 406 -35.64 -3.29 11.34
N PRO A 407 -36.51 -4.32 11.24
CA PRO A 407 -36.12 -5.69 11.50
C PRO A 407 -35.10 -6.20 10.46
N LEU A 408 -34.31 -7.21 10.82
CA LEU A 408 -33.32 -7.82 9.90
C LEU A 408 -33.96 -8.71 8.84
N ASN A 409 -35.20 -9.16 9.07
CA ASN A 409 -35.96 -10.00 8.15
C ASN A 409 -36.46 -9.10 7.00
N GLY A 410 -35.97 -9.35 5.78
CA GLY A 410 -36.17 -8.50 4.60
C GLY A 410 -37.59 -8.43 4.04
N MET A 411 -38.59 -8.07 4.85
CA MET A 411 -39.86 -7.54 4.37
C MET A 411 -39.78 -6.02 4.38
N ASN A 412 -39.14 -5.49 3.33
CA ASN A 412 -39.41 -4.20 2.67
C ASN A 412 -38.45 -4.05 1.48
#